data_AF-X1C563-F1
#
_entry.id   AF-X1C563-F1
#
_cell.length_a   1.000
_cell.length_b   1.000
_cell.length_c   1.000
_cell.angle_alpha   90.00
_cell.angle_beta   90.00
_cell.angle_gamma   90.00
#
_symmetry.space_group_name_H-M   'P 1'
#
loop_
_entity.id
_entity.type
_entity.pdbx_description
1 polymer ?
#
loop_
_entity_poly.entity_id
_entity_poly.type
_entity_poly.pdbx_seq_one_letter_code
_entity_poly.pdbx_strand_id
1 'polypeptide(L)'
;MVTPKTRRVLITVKAYPNPSKTYGETVCCAGIDIDTPQWVRLYPIPFRDLDRSKKFKKYTVIKVRCWKAHDDHRVESYKVDADTIEKLT
;
A
#
# COMPACT_ATOMS: atom_id res chain seq x y z
N MET A 1 -13.63 -2.51 -15.85
CA MET A 1 -13.95 -2.45 -14.41
C MET A 1 -12.75 -2.95 -13.64
N VAL A 2 -12.34 -2.23 -12.60
CA VAL A 2 -11.18 -2.64 -11.80
C VAL A 2 -11.68 -3.38 -10.58
N THR A 3 -11.35 -4.67 -10.44
CA THR A 3 -11.84 -5.51 -9.34
C THR A 3 -10.92 -5.38 -8.13
N PRO A 4 -11.40 -4.83 -6.99
CA PRO A 4 -10.62 -4.78 -5.77
C PRO A 4 -10.38 -6.18 -5.20
N LYS A 5 -9.17 -6.43 -4.72
CA LYS A 5 -8.81 -7.68 -4.03
C LYS A 5 -8.13 -7.36 -2.71
N THR A 6 -8.49 -8.11 -1.67
CA THR A 6 -7.78 -8.05 -0.39
C THR A 6 -6.48 -8.85 -0.50
N ARG A 7 -5.35 -8.25 -0.12
CA ARG A 7 -4.04 -8.90 -0.07
C ARG A 7 -3.43 -8.78 1.32
N ARG A 8 -2.65 -9.78 1.71
CA ARG A 8 -1.79 -9.76 2.89
C ARG A 8 -0.36 -9.51 2.43
N VAL A 9 0.21 -8.38 2.82
CA VAL A 9 1.47 -7.89 2.29
C VAL A 9 2.46 -7.68 3.42
N LEU A 10 3.59 -8.37 3.37
CA LEU A 10 4.75 -8.07 4.19
C LEU A 10 5.44 -6.83 3.62
N ILE A 11 5.38 -5.70 4.34
CA ILE A 11 5.98 -4.45 3.88
C ILE A 11 7.50 -4.54 3.97
N THR A 12 8.19 -4.52 2.84
CA THR A 12 9.67 -4.60 2.78
C THR A 12 10.32 -3.30 2.35
N VAL A 13 9.57 -2.37 1.77
CA VAL A 13 10.06 -1.05 1.35
C VAL A 13 9.04 0.01 1.72
N LYS A 14 9.52 1.13 2.27
CA LYS A 14 8.73 2.32 2.52
C LYS A 14 9.55 3.53 2.05
N ALA A 15 9.06 4.20 1.03
CA ALA A 15 9.69 5.41 0.53
C ALA A 15 9.54 6.57 1.53
N TYR A 16 10.47 7.53 1.45
CA TYR A 16 10.30 8.81 2.13
C TYR A 16 9.06 9.53 1.56
N PRO A 17 8.24 10.18 2.40
CA PRO A 17 7.07 10.92 1.92
C PRO A 17 7.48 11.97 0.90
N ASN A 18 6.80 11.98 -0.24
CA ASN A 18 6.99 13.05 -1.21
C ASN A 18 6.01 14.17 -0.85
N PRO A 19 6.48 15.37 -0.47
CA PRO A 19 5.59 16.49 -0.17
C PRO A 19 4.84 16.91 -1.43
N SER A 20 3.55 16.61 -1.48
CA SER A 20 2.63 17.08 -2.51
C SER A 20 1.94 18.35 -2.02
N LYS A 21 2.04 19.43 -2.80
CA LYS A 21 1.38 20.72 -2.51
C LYS A 21 -0.16 20.63 -2.55
N THR A 22 -0.73 19.58 -3.13
CA THR A 22 -2.16 19.52 -3.48
C THR A 22 -2.95 18.46 -2.69
N TYR A 23 -2.31 17.39 -2.20
CA TYR A 23 -3.02 16.20 -1.68
C TYR A 23 -2.56 15.70 -0.30
N GLY A 24 -1.67 16.43 0.38
CA GLY A 24 -0.96 15.91 1.55
C GLY A 24 0.17 14.93 1.16
N GLU A 25 1.04 14.61 2.12
CA GLU A 25 2.17 13.72 1.89
C GLU A 25 1.73 12.28 1.65
N THR A 26 2.05 11.74 0.47
CA THR A 26 1.84 10.33 0.15
C THR A 26 3.18 9.60 0.01
N VAL A 27 3.18 8.32 0.38
CA VAL A 27 4.35 7.43 0.26
C VAL A 27 4.05 6.30 -0.72
N CYS A 28 5.11 5.82 -1.36
CA CYS A 28 5.11 4.53 -2.03
C CYS A 28 5.58 3.47 -1.03
N CYS A 29 4.82 2.38 -0.89
CA CYS A 29 5.29 1.19 -0.18
C CYS A 29 5.42 0.04 -1.17
N ALA A 30 6.37 -0.86 -0.93
CA ALA A 30 6.41 -2.15 -1.61
C ALA A 30 6.58 -3.28 -0.59
N GLY A 31 6.14 -4.46 -0.98
CA GLY A 31 6.15 -5.63 -0.14
C GLY A 31 5.94 -6.91 -0.93
N ILE A 32 5.93 -8.02 -0.20
CA ILE A 32 5.65 -9.34 -0.73
C ILE A 32 4.25 -9.74 -0.30
N ASP A 33 3.41 -10.08 -1.27
CA ASP A 33 2.14 -10.76 -0.99
C ASP A 33 2.45 -12.15 -0.43
N ILE A 34 2.05 -12.42 0.81
CA ILE A 34 2.41 -13.67 1.50
C ILE A 34 1.62 -14.88 0.99
N ASP A 35 0.50 -14.65 0.30
CA ASP A 35 -0.34 -15.69 -0.28
C ASP A 35 0.22 -16.18 -1.62
N THR A 36 0.93 -15.32 -2.34
CA THR A 36 1.43 -15.62 -3.70
C THR A 36 2.95 -15.47 -3.87
N PRO A 37 3.73 -15.15 -2.81
CA PRO A 37 5.09 -14.62 -2.91
C PRO A 37 5.42 -13.66 -4.08
N GLN A 38 4.46 -12.84 -4.53
CA GLN A 38 4.68 -11.84 -5.58
C GLN A 38 5.00 -10.47 -5.00
N TRP A 39 5.75 -9.67 -5.75
CA TRP A 39 5.94 -8.26 -5.42
C TRP A 39 4.63 -7.48 -5.56
N VAL A 40 4.41 -6.57 -4.62
CA VAL A 40 3.29 -5.64 -4.61
C VAL A 40 3.81 -4.25 -4.25
N ARG A 41 3.60 -3.30 -5.15
CA ARG A 41 3.78 -1.86 -4.95
C ARG A 41 2.43 -1.24 -4.67
N LEU A 42 2.31 -0.60 -3.51
CA LEU A 42 1.11 0.08 -3.02
C LEU A 42 1.32 1.59 -3.12
N TYR A 43 0.54 2.25 -3.97
CA TYR A 43 0.63 3.69 -4.17
C TYR A 43 -0.69 4.28 -4.70
N PRO A 44 -1.12 5.47 -4.23
CA PRO A 44 -0.55 6.26 -3.16
C PRO A 44 -1.05 5.81 -1.77
N ILE A 45 -0.18 5.84 -0.75
CA ILE A 45 -0.60 5.68 0.65
C ILE A 45 -0.46 7.03 1.35
N PRO A 46 -1.55 7.63 1.89
CA PRO A 46 -1.51 8.88 2.66
C PRO A 46 -1.02 8.62 4.09
N PHE A 47 0.21 8.13 4.25
CA PHE A 47 0.68 7.52 5.49
C PHE A 47 0.62 8.47 6.70
N ARG A 48 0.80 9.78 6.48
CA ARG A 48 0.75 10.79 7.54
C ARG A 48 -0.66 10.93 8.13
N ASP A 49 -1.67 10.85 7.27
CA ASP A 49 -3.08 11.09 7.57
C ASP A 49 -3.84 9.82 7.97
N LEU A 50 -3.20 8.65 7.87
CA LEU A 50 -3.73 7.40 8.42
C LEU A 50 -4.00 7.51 9.93
N ASP A 51 -5.06 6.86 10.40
CA ASP A 51 -5.25 6.63 11.83
C ASP A 51 -4.04 5.95 12.46
N ARG A 52 -3.76 6.26 13.72
CA ARG A 52 -2.62 5.70 14.45
C ARG A 52 -2.63 4.16 14.47
N SER A 53 -3.81 3.54 14.51
CA SER A 53 -4.00 2.09 14.43
C SER A 53 -3.59 1.51 13.08
N LYS A 54 -3.75 2.26 11.98
CA LYS A 54 -3.43 1.83 10.61
C LYS A 54 -1.97 2.13 10.22
N LYS A 55 -1.28 3.01 10.94
CA LYS A 55 0.16 3.27 10.72
C LYS A 55 1.01 2.04 11.04
N PHE A 56 1.80 1.59 10.06
CA PHE A 56 2.66 0.40 10.12
C PHE A 56 4.15 0.72 9.93
N LYS A 57 5.02 -0.22 10.33
CA LYS A 57 6.48 -0.13 10.16
C LYS A 57 6.93 -1.02 9.01
N LYS A 58 8.22 -0.93 8.67
CA LYS A 58 8.86 -1.94 7.80
C LYS A 58 8.79 -3.31 8.50
N TYR A 59 8.60 -4.35 7.72
CA TYR A 59 8.42 -5.75 8.14
C TYR A 59 7.13 -6.06 8.90
N THR A 60 6.17 -5.13 8.91
CA THR A 60 4.80 -5.42 9.33
C THR A 60 4.05 -6.13 8.21
N VAL A 61 3.30 -7.18 8.55
CA VAL A 61 2.28 -7.74 7.65
C VAL A 61 1.02 -6.90 7.76
N ILE A 62 0.57 -6.36 6.64
CA ILE A 62 -0.72 -5.66 6.56
C ILE A 62 -1.72 -6.44 5.72
N LYS A 63 -3.00 -6.30 6.03
CA LYS A 63 -4.10 -6.66 5.16
C LYS A 63 -4.68 -5.39 4.56
N VAL A 64 -4.91 -5.36 3.25
CA VAL A 64 -5.39 -4.17 2.55
C VAL A 64 -6.17 -4.54 1.30
N ARG A 65 -7.22 -3.78 0.97
CA ARG A 65 -7.87 -3.85 -0.34
C ARG A 65 -7.08 -3.01 -1.34
N CYS A 66 -6.67 -3.64 -2.43
CA CYS A 66 -5.95 -2.98 -3.50
C CYS A 66 -6.41 -3.47 -4.87
N TRP A 67 -6.11 -2.70 -5.90
CA TRP A 67 -6.50 -3.03 -7.26
C TRP A 67 -5.49 -2.53 -8.27
N LYS A 68 -5.54 -3.09 -9.48
CA LYS A 68 -4.52 -2.81 -10.47
C LYS A 68 -4.55 -1.33 -10.86
N ALA A 69 -3.42 -0.63 -10.79
CA ALA A 69 -3.31 0.74 -11.29
C ALA A 69 -3.58 0.79 -12.81
N HIS A 70 -4.40 1.74 -13.24
CA HIS A 70 -4.74 1.94 -14.66
C HIS A 70 -3.69 2.79 -15.39
N ASP A 71 -2.99 3.63 -14.63
CA ASP A 71 -2.00 4.62 -15.04
C ASP A 71 -0.55 4.11 -14.87
N ASP A 72 -0.36 2.92 -14.31
CA ASP A 72 0.96 2.31 -14.10
C ASP A 72 0.94 0.83 -14.54
N HIS A 73 1.61 0.56 -15.67
CA HIS A 73 1.60 -0.74 -16.35
C HIS A 73 2.44 -1.83 -15.67
N ARG A 74 3.28 -1.49 -14.68
CA ARG A 74 4.12 -2.48 -13.97
C ARG A 74 3.27 -3.52 -13.27
N VAL A 75 3.52 -4.82 -13.45
CA VAL A 75 2.63 -5.89 -12.94
C VAL A 75 2.37 -5.83 -11.44
N GLU A 76 3.33 -5.33 -10.68
CA GLU A 76 3.27 -5.17 -9.23
C GLU A 76 2.59 -3.89 -8.76
N SER A 77 2.19 -2.95 -9.63
CA SER A 77 1.68 -1.63 -9.21
C SER A 77 0.18 -1.61 -8.94
N TYR A 78 -0.22 -1.36 -7.69
CA TYR A 78 -1.60 -1.34 -7.24
C TYR A 78 -1.96 -0.01 -6.56
N LYS A 79 -3.17 0.49 -6.86
CA LYS A 79 -3.85 1.50 -6.05
C LYS A 79 -4.43 0.83 -4.81
N VAL A 80 -4.63 1.61 -3.75
CA VAL A 80 -5.06 1.10 -2.45
C VAL A 80 -6.24 1.86 -1.90
N ASP A 81 -7.08 1.13 -1.16
CA ASP A 81 -8.06 1.71 -0.24
C ASP A 81 -7.40 1.78 1.14
N ALA A 82 -6.89 2.97 1.46
CA ALA A 82 -6.12 3.23 2.68
C ALA A 82 -6.92 2.97 3.96
N ASP A 83 -8.25 3.06 3.91
CA ASP A 83 -9.09 2.85 5.08
C ASP A 83 -9.19 1.40 5.51
N THR A 84 -8.84 0.47 4.61
CA THR A 84 -8.89 -0.96 4.86
C THR A 84 -7.60 -1.54 5.40
N ILE A 85 -6.59 -0.68 5.61
CA ILE A 85 -5.29 -1.10 6.13
C ILE A 85 -5.46 -1.60 7.57
N GLU A 86 -5.14 -2.86 7.77
CA GLU A 86 -5.14 -3.55 9.05
C GLU A 86 -3.75 -4.15 9.30
N LYS A 87 -3.15 -3.92 10.47
CA LYS A 87 -1.89 -4.55 10.86
C LYS A 87 -2.17 -5.92 11.47
N LEU A 88 -1.49 -6.95 11.00
CA LEU A 88 -1.63 -8.31 11.52
C LEU A 88 -0.51 -8.70 12.50
N THR A 89 0.58 -7.93 12.52
CA THR A 89 1.80 -8.16 13.34
C THR A 89 2.31 -6.85 13.92
#